data_AF-A0A9P4XXE8-F1
#
_entry.id   AF-A0A9P4XXE8-F1
#
_cell.length_a   1.000
_cell.length_b   1.000
_cell.length_c   1.000
_cell.angle_alpha   90.00
_cell.angle_beta   90.00
_cell.angle_gamma   90.00
#
_symmetry.space_group_name_H-M   'P 1'
#
loop_
_entity.id
_entity.type
_entity.pdbx_description
1 polymer ?
#
loop_
_entity_poly.entity_id
_entity_poly.type
_entity_poly.pdbx_seq_one_letter_code
_entity_poly.pdbx_strand_id
1 'polypeptide(L)'
;VELLLDMGADVNAQGGKYGNALQAACCGYEGPWDRSIVKLLLDRGASINSQGGKFGTALQAACARSWTLELVQFLLDHGADVHIQGGKYGNALQAACYRGSLGLVELLLNQGANVN
;
A
#
# COMPACT_ATOMS: atom_id res chain seq x y z
N VAL A 1 -12.60 -13.07 -0.20
CA VAL A 1 -11.42 -12.84 -1.07
C VAL A 1 -10.95 -14.15 -1.67
N GLU A 2 -10.61 -15.14 -0.84
CA GLU A 2 -10.14 -16.47 -1.27
C GLU A 2 -11.03 -17.13 -2.33
N LEU A 3 -12.34 -17.31 -2.06
CA LEU A 3 -13.27 -17.89 -3.03
C LEU A 3 -13.25 -17.21 -4.42
N LEU A 4 -13.11 -15.88 -4.47
CA LEU A 4 -13.09 -15.15 -5.75
C LEU A 4 -11.80 -15.45 -6.53
N LEU A 5 -10.66 -15.49 -5.82
CA LEU A 5 -9.37 -15.84 -6.43
C LEU A 5 -9.35 -17.30 -6.89
N ASP A 6 -9.98 -18.21 -6.13
CA ASP A 6 -10.13 -19.62 -6.51
C ASP A 6 -11.03 -19.80 -7.74
N MET A 7 -12.00 -18.90 -7.94
CA MET A 7 -12.82 -18.83 -9.15
C MET A 7 -12.14 -18.14 -10.34
N GLY A 8 -10.85 -17.80 -10.22
CA GLY A 8 -10.07 -17.21 -11.31
C GLY A 8 -10.20 -15.70 -11.45
N ALA A 9 -10.64 -14.99 -10.41
CA ALA A 9 -10.55 -13.53 -10.40
C ALA A 9 -9.08 -13.08 -10.54
N ASP A 10 -8.83 -12.14 -11.46
CA ASP A 10 -7.51 -11.55 -11.63
C ASP A 10 -7.15 -10.71 -10.39
N VAL A 11 -6.16 -11.17 -9.62
CA VAL A 11 -5.67 -10.51 -8.41
C VAL A 11 -5.13 -9.10 -8.68
N ASN A 12 -4.69 -8.82 -9.92
CA ASN A 12 -4.09 -7.56 -10.34
C ASN A 12 -5.06 -6.64 -11.07
N ALA A 13 -6.32 -7.05 -11.24
CA ALA A 13 -7.34 -6.28 -11.93
C ALA A 13 -7.38 -4.83 -11.39
N GLN A 14 -7.22 -3.89 -12.32
CA GLN A 14 -7.27 -2.45 -12.02
C GLN A 14 -8.68 -1.91 -12.22
N GLY A 15 -9.14 -1.07 -11.31
CA GLY A 15 -10.45 -0.45 -11.36
C GLY A 15 -10.86 0.30 -10.08
N GLY A 16 -11.90 1.11 -10.22
CA GLY A 16 -12.49 1.84 -9.10
C GLY A 16 -11.57 2.86 -8.45
N LYS A 17 -11.96 3.33 -7.26
CA LYS A 17 -11.29 4.44 -6.55
C LYS A 17 -9.88 4.10 -6.05
N TYR A 18 -9.63 2.84 -5.71
CA TYR A 18 -8.41 2.42 -5.02
C TYR A 18 -7.38 1.76 -5.94
N GLY A 19 -7.75 1.41 -7.18
CA GLY A 19 -6.86 0.76 -8.15
C GLY A 19 -7.08 -0.75 -8.15
N ASN A 20 -6.44 -1.51 -7.25
CA ASN A 20 -6.62 -2.96 -7.14
C ASN A 20 -6.94 -3.39 -5.71
N ALA A 21 -7.14 -4.70 -5.54
CA ALA A 21 -7.46 -5.30 -4.25
C ALA A 21 -6.38 -5.03 -3.18
N LEU A 22 -5.09 -5.06 -3.54
CA LEU A 22 -3.99 -4.82 -2.60
C LEU A 22 -3.96 -3.36 -2.12
N GLN A 23 -4.09 -2.41 -3.05
CA GLN A 23 -4.17 -0.98 -2.71
C GLN A 23 -5.40 -0.68 -1.85
N ALA A 24 -6.56 -1.30 -2.15
CA ALA A 24 -7.77 -1.16 -1.35
C ALA A 24 -7.58 -1.71 0.09
N ALA A 25 -7.00 -2.90 0.22
CA ALA A 25 -6.73 -3.53 1.51
C ALA A 25 -5.77 -2.69 2.38
N CYS A 26 -4.81 -2.01 1.76
CA CYS A 26 -3.83 -1.18 2.47
C CYS A 26 -4.36 0.21 2.86
N CYS A 27 -5.52 0.62 2.34
CA CYS A 27 -6.02 1.98 2.50
C CYS A 27 -6.80 2.23 3.81
N GLY A 28 -7.09 1.20 4.62
CA GLY A 28 -7.48 1.33 6.03
C GLY A 28 -8.66 2.26 6.37
N TYR A 29 -9.64 2.48 5.48
CA TYR A 29 -10.69 3.48 5.70
C TYR A 29 -11.58 3.21 6.93
N GLU A 30 -11.79 1.94 7.30
CA GLU A 30 -12.81 1.54 8.29
C GLU A 30 -12.27 0.70 9.45
N GLY A 31 -10.95 0.58 9.61
CA GLY A 31 -10.38 -0.19 10.70
C GLY A 31 -8.93 -0.61 10.49
N PRO A 32 -8.36 -1.39 11.43
CA PRO A 32 -7.03 -1.94 11.31
C PRO A 32 -6.91 -2.79 10.03
N TRP A 33 -5.71 -2.83 9.47
CA TRP A 33 -5.43 -3.69 8.33
C TRP A 33 -5.62 -5.16 8.70
N ASP A 34 -6.11 -5.97 7.76
CA ASP A 34 -6.14 -7.41 7.90
C ASP A 34 -4.90 -8.01 7.25
N ARG A 35 -3.96 -8.45 8.09
CA ARG A 35 -2.71 -9.10 7.64
C ARG A 35 -2.97 -10.33 6.78
N SER A 36 -4.02 -11.08 7.07
CA SER A 36 -4.34 -12.31 6.33
C SER A 36 -4.79 -11.97 4.91
N ILE A 37 -5.54 -10.89 4.72
CA ILE A 37 -5.97 -10.44 3.39
C ILE A 37 -4.78 -9.91 2.58
N VAL A 38 -3.96 -9.04 3.15
CA VAL A 38 -2.79 -8.49 2.43
C VAL A 38 -1.83 -9.62 2.05
N LYS A 39 -1.54 -10.53 2.98
CA LYS A 39 -0.71 -11.69 2.71
C LYS A 39 -1.30 -12.61 1.64
N LEU A 40 -2.59 -12.95 1.74
CA LEU A 40 -3.26 -13.78 0.73
C LEU A 40 -3.15 -13.17 -0.66
N LEU A 41 -3.36 -11.85 -0.81
CA LEU A 41 -3.24 -11.18 -2.11
C LEU A 41 -1.81 -11.29 -2.66
N LEU A 42 -0.79 -11.05 -1.84
CA LEU A 42 0.61 -11.20 -2.24
C LEU A 42 0.95 -12.66 -2.61
N ASP A 43 0.51 -13.63 -1.80
CA ASP A 43 0.71 -15.07 -2.04
C ASP A 43 0.04 -15.53 -3.35
N ARG A 44 -1.03 -14.85 -3.77
CA ARG A 44 -1.75 -15.09 -5.03
C ARG A 44 -1.20 -14.27 -6.21
N GLY A 45 -0.09 -13.56 -6.04
CA GLY A 45 0.62 -12.86 -7.11
C GLY A 45 0.19 -11.40 -7.33
N ALA A 46 -0.38 -10.75 -6.31
CA ALA A 46 -0.62 -9.31 -6.37
C ALA A 46 0.71 -8.56 -6.54
N SER A 47 0.79 -7.71 -7.56
CA SER A 47 1.93 -6.85 -7.81
C SER A 47 1.97 -5.74 -6.76
N ILE A 48 2.97 -5.82 -5.87
CA ILE A 48 3.15 -4.91 -4.73
C ILE A 48 3.38 -3.45 -5.17
N ASN A 49 3.96 -3.27 -6.35
CA ASN A 49 4.34 -1.99 -6.93
C ASN A 49 3.39 -1.50 -8.02
N SER A 50 2.23 -2.14 -8.18
CA SER A 50 1.23 -1.64 -9.14
C SER A 50 0.85 -0.20 -8.83
N GLN A 51 0.89 0.63 -9.87
CA GLN A 51 0.44 2.02 -9.82
C GLN A 51 -1.01 2.12 -10.29
N GLY A 52 -1.85 2.82 -9.53
CA GLY A 52 -3.25 2.99 -9.82
C GLY A 52 -4.04 3.62 -8.68
N GLY A 53 -5.32 3.87 -8.95
CA GLY A 53 -6.23 4.43 -7.97
C GLY A 53 -5.83 5.80 -7.42
N LYS A 54 -6.50 6.21 -6.35
CA LYS A 54 -6.32 7.54 -5.76
C LYS A 54 -4.94 7.77 -5.15
N PHE A 55 -4.33 6.75 -4.55
CA PHE A 55 -3.11 6.92 -3.76
C PHE A 55 -1.84 6.48 -4.49
N GLY A 56 -1.95 5.81 -5.64
CA GLY A 56 -0.81 5.39 -6.46
C GLY A 56 -0.40 3.94 -6.18
N THR A 57 0.33 3.64 -5.12
CA THR A 57 0.72 2.25 -4.75
C THR A 57 0.07 1.80 -3.44
N ALA A 58 0.20 0.51 -3.12
CA ALA A 58 -0.23 -0.03 -1.83
C ALA A 58 0.52 0.65 -0.66
N LEU A 59 1.82 0.88 -0.83
CA LEU A 59 2.66 1.59 0.14
C LEU A 59 2.20 3.04 0.34
N GLN A 60 1.91 3.77 -0.75
CA GLN A 60 1.41 5.14 -0.67
C GLN A 60 0.02 5.20 -0.01
N ALA A 61 -0.88 4.25 -0.31
CA ALA A 61 -2.18 4.13 0.34
C ALA A 61 -2.04 3.88 1.85
N ALA A 62 -1.13 2.98 2.25
CA ALA A 62 -0.83 2.70 3.65
C ALA A 62 -0.29 3.94 4.36
N CYS A 63 0.67 4.65 3.77
CA CYS A 63 1.24 5.86 4.38
C CYS A 63 0.18 6.98 4.52
N ALA A 64 -0.74 7.08 3.57
CA ALA A 64 -1.79 8.09 3.59
C ALA A 64 -2.90 7.82 4.62
N ARG A 65 -3.25 6.55 4.85
CA ARG A 65 -4.52 6.21 5.51
C ARG A 65 -4.47 5.07 6.52
N SER A 66 -3.39 4.28 6.59
CA SER A 66 -3.30 3.18 7.55
C SER A 66 -3.27 3.66 9.00
N TRP A 67 -3.55 2.73 9.91
CA TRP A 67 -3.58 2.98 11.35
C TRP A 67 -2.27 2.64 12.05
N THR A 68 -1.39 1.85 11.42
CA THR A 68 -0.21 1.26 12.07
C THR A 68 1.03 1.34 11.20
N LEU A 69 2.21 1.42 11.84
CA LEU A 69 3.51 1.30 11.18
C LEU A 69 3.74 -0.12 10.64
N GLU A 70 3.11 -1.12 11.26
CA GLU A 70 3.28 -2.53 10.93
C GLU A 70 2.88 -2.87 9.49
N LEU A 71 1.80 -2.29 8.96
CA LEU A 71 1.42 -2.49 7.57
C LEU A 71 2.50 -1.93 6.62
N VAL A 72 3.03 -0.75 6.93
CA VAL A 72 4.04 -0.09 6.10
C VAL A 72 5.33 -0.91 6.12
N GLN A 73 5.79 -1.33 7.29
CA GLN A 73 6.93 -2.23 7.43
C GLN A 73 6.71 -3.54 6.68
N PHE A 74 5.53 -4.15 6.83
CA PHE A 74 5.19 -5.40 6.13
C PHE A 74 5.28 -5.26 4.61
N LEU A 75 4.78 -4.17 4.03
CA LEU A 75 4.87 -3.93 2.59
C LEU A 75 6.33 -3.74 2.13
N LEU A 76 7.12 -2.99 2.90
CA LEU A 76 8.55 -2.79 2.62
C LEU A 76 9.33 -4.11 2.67
N ASP A 77 9.07 -4.95 3.68
CA ASP A 77 9.67 -6.28 3.82
C ASP A 77 9.33 -7.21 2.63
N HIS A 78 8.20 -6.96 1.95
CA HIS A 78 7.77 -7.70 0.76
C HIS A 78 8.18 -7.02 -0.57
N GLY A 79 9.08 -6.03 -0.51
CA GLY A 79 9.67 -5.41 -1.70
C GLY A 79 8.87 -4.25 -2.30
N ALA A 80 8.04 -3.58 -1.49
CA ALA A 80 7.42 -2.33 -1.92
C ALA A 80 8.48 -1.27 -2.18
N ASP A 81 8.46 -0.67 -3.38
CA ASP A 81 9.40 0.37 -3.78
C ASP A 81 8.97 1.72 -3.18
N VAL A 82 9.83 2.25 -2.31
CA VAL A 82 9.64 3.50 -1.59
C VAL A 82 9.78 4.74 -2.50
N HIS A 83 10.41 4.60 -3.66
CA HIS A 83 10.72 5.70 -4.58
C HIS A 83 9.66 5.95 -5.64
N ILE A 84 8.64 5.08 -5.74
CA ILE A 84 7.58 5.26 -6.73
C ILE A 84 6.88 6.61 -6.53
N GLN A 85 6.82 7.37 -7.62
CA GLN A 85 6.10 8.63 -7.69
C GLN A 85 4.69 8.43 -8.25
N GLY A 86 3.79 9.36 -7.94
CA GLY A 86 2.40 9.38 -8.37
C GLY A 86 1.40 9.38 -7.23
N GLY A 87 0.14 9.13 -7.58
CA GLY A 87 -0.97 9.19 -6.63
C GLY A 87 -1.24 10.60 -6.09
N LYS A 88 -2.22 10.72 -5.20
CA LYS A 88 -2.69 12.00 -4.67
C LYS A 88 -1.61 12.84 -3.98
N TYR A 89 -0.63 12.20 -3.34
CA TYR A 89 0.36 12.88 -2.50
C TYR A 89 1.76 12.93 -3.11
N GLY A 90 1.97 12.39 -4.31
CA GLY A 90 3.26 12.40 -5.01
C GLY A 90 4.14 11.20 -4.68
N ASN A 91 4.43 10.90 -3.41
CA ASN A 91 5.12 9.66 -3.02
C ASN A 91 4.78 9.18 -1.61
N ALA A 92 5.36 8.05 -1.18
CA ALA A 92 5.10 7.46 0.13
C ALA A 92 5.51 8.40 1.28
N LEU A 93 6.66 9.05 1.14
CA LEU A 93 7.18 10.00 2.14
C LEU A 93 6.28 11.25 2.24
N GLN A 94 5.88 11.82 1.11
CA GLN A 94 4.96 12.95 1.07
C GLN A 94 3.57 12.60 1.64
N ALA A 95 3.09 11.37 1.42
CA ALA A 95 1.86 10.88 2.05
C ALA A 95 1.99 10.78 3.58
N ALA A 96 3.12 10.27 4.09
CA ALA A 96 3.41 10.21 5.52
C ALA A 96 3.51 11.62 6.15
N CYS A 97 4.15 12.57 5.46
CA CYS A 97 4.22 13.98 5.86
C CYS A 97 2.84 14.63 5.89
N TYR A 98 1.99 14.40 4.87
CA TYR A 98 0.61 14.89 4.86
C TYR A 98 -0.21 14.36 6.04
N ARG A 99 0.01 13.09 6.43
CA ARG A 99 -0.63 12.49 7.60
C ARG A 99 -0.08 13.05 8.93
N GLY A 100 1.06 13.74 8.93
CA GLY A 100 1.73 14.23 10.13
C GLY A 100 2.34 13.12 10.99
N SER A 101 2.70 11.99 10.40
CA SER A 101 3.15 10.80 11.14
C SER A 101 4.68 10.70 11.18
N LEU A 102 5.28 11.20 12.26
CA LEU A 102 6.74 11.15 12.44
C LEU A 102 7.32 9.74 12.32
N GLY A 103 6.68 8.74 12.96
CA GLY A 103 7.14 7.36 12.89
C GLY A 103 7.11 6.76 11.47
N LEU A 104 6.16 7.17 10.62
CA LEU A 104 6.16 6.76 9.21
C LEU A 104 7.29 7.44 8.43
N VAL A 105 7.54 8.72 8.70
CA VAL A 105 8.63 9.46 8.07
C VAL A 105 9.97 8.81 8.42
N GLU A 106 10.24 8.57 9.71
CA GLU A 106 11.47 7.90 10.16
C GLU A 106 11.62 6.50 9.56
N LEU A 107 10.54 5.71 9.53
CA LEU A 107 10.55 4.38 8.93
C LEU A 107 10.93 4.43 7.45
N LEU A 108 10.30 5.32 6.66
CA LEU A 108 10.56 5.43 5.23
C LEU A 108 11.98 5.93 4.95
N LEU A 109 12.48 6.89 5.73
CA LEU A 109 13.87 7.36 5.63
C LEU A 109 14.89 6.27 5.94
N ASN A 110 14.62 5.44 6.96
CA ASN A 110 15.45 4.28 7.27
C ASN A 110 15.46 3.23 6.16
N GLN A 111 14.42 3.20 5.32
CA GLN A 111 14.31 2.34 4.14
C GLN A 111 14.83 3.02 2.87
N GLY A 112 15.52 4.16 2.99
CA GLY A 112 16.19 4.84 1.89
C GLY A 112 15.32 5.83 1.11
N ALA A 113 14.12 6.17 1.58
CA ALA A 113 13.28 7.18 0.92
C ALA A 113 14.05 8.48 0.69
N ASN A 114 13.99 8.99 -0.55
CA ASN A 114 14.60 10.28 -0.88
C ASN A 114 13.70 11.43 -0.38
N VAL A 115 14.32 12.43 0.23
CA VAL A 115 13.67 13.66 0.70
C VAL A 115 13.39 14.67 -0.42
N ASN A 116 14.03 14.51 -1.58
CA ASN A 116 13.99 15.42 -2.73
C ASN A 116 13.26 14.82 -3.94
#